data_AF-A0A1G8U7P2-F1
#
_entry.id   AF-A0A1G8U7P2-F1
#
_cell.length_a   1.000
_cell.length_b   1.000
_cell.length_c   1.000
_cell.angle_alpha   90.00
_cell.angle_beta   90.00
_cell.angle_gamma   90.00
#
_symmetry.space_group_name_H-M   'P 1'
#
loop_
_entity.id
_entity.type
_entity.pdbx_description
1 polymer ?
#
loop_
_entity_poly.entity_id
_entity_poly.type
_entity_poly.pdbx_seq_one_letter_code
_entity_poly.pdbx_strand_id
1 'polypeptide(L)'
;MADDDVSGPAPKRRKSETRQRTELVFARLTPEEKARFVDRADAAGLTTAAFLRAAAIKDAGPRAQKKLPADAQALREVIGHLGKIGSNLNQIARYLHTGGTAAVLLDDIRDILADHARLRDRLYEALGKTPDQAPPADPTKPKPPKR
;
A
#
# COMPACT_ATOMS: atom_id res chain seq x y z
N MET A 1 43.31 -12.44 -38.99
CA MET A 1 41.92 -12.65 -38.53
C MET A 1 42.01 -12.56 -37.01
N ALA A 2 42.11 -11.39 -36.39
CA ALA A 2 41.17 -10.26 -36.30
C ALA A 2 39.87 -10.68 -35.62
N ASP A 3 39.87 -10.72 -34.29
CA ASP A 3 38.69 -10.66 -33.41
C ASP A 3 39.17 -10.24 -32.01
N ASP A 4 39.46 -8.94 -31.84
CA ASP A 4 39.49 -8.30 -30.51
C ASP A 4 38.27 -7.38 -30.45
N ASP A 5 37.15 -7.94 -29.97
CA ASP A 5 35.91 -7.20 -29.72
C ASP A 5 36.06 -6.37 -28.43
N VAL A 6 36.53 -5.12 -28.60
CA VAL A 6 36.61 -4.14 -27.52
C VAL A 6 35.20 -3.63 -27.22
N SER A 7 34.53 -4.30 -26.28
CA SER A 7 33.33 -3.81 -25.60
C SER A 7 33.62 -2.46 -24.92
N GLY A 8 33.32 -1.35 -25.61
CA GLY A 8 33.42 0.01 -25.08
C GLY A 8 32.48 0.26 -23.88
N PRO A 9 32.82 1.21 -22.99
CA PRO A 9 32.03 1.48 -21.79
C PRO A 9 30.64 2.00 -22.14
N ALA A 10 29.61 1.41 -21.53
CA ALA A 10 28.21 1.78 -21.70
C ALA A 10 27.97 3.30 -21.48
N PRO A 11 27.05 3.93 -22.23
CA PRO A 11 26.82 5.36 -22.15
C PRO A 11 26.34 5.78 -20.75
N LYS A 12 27.04 6.75 -20.15
CA LYS A 12 26.61 7.39 -18.89
C LYS A 12 25.21 7.97 -19.07
N ARG A 13 24.25 7.50 -18.27
CA ARG A 13 22.87 8.00 -18.22
C ARG A 13 22.88 9.53 -18.12
N ARG A 14 22.33 10.23 -19.12
CA ARG A 14 22.13 11.68 -19.09
C ARG A 14 21.29 12.03 -17.86
N LYS A 15 21.84 12.87 -16.98
CA LYS A 15 21.08 13.41 -15.85
C LYS A 15 19.95 14.26 -16.44
N SER A 16 18.73 14.07 -15.95
CA SER A 16 17.58 14.89 -16.35
C SER A 16 17.92 16.38 -16.12
N GLU A 17 17.97 17.15 -17.21
CA GLU A 17 18.23 18.60 -17.18
C GLU A 17 17.03 19.43 -16.68
N THR A 18 15.92 18.77 -16.30
CA THR A 18 14.66 19.40 -15.92
C THR A 18 14.59 19.72 -14.42
N ARG A 19 15.72 20.02 -13.77
CA ARG A 19 15.73 20.35 -12.35
C ARG A 19 15.34 21.81 -12.16
N GLN A 20 14.04 22.06 -11.97
CA GLN A 20 13.49 23.40 -11.72
C GLN A 20 13.92 24.04 -10.38
N ARG A 21 14.58 23.30 -9.48
CA ARG A 21 14.99 23.76 -8.14
C ARG A 21 16.50 23.63 -7.98
N THR A 22 17.21 24.74 -8.11
CA THR A 22 18.69 24.82 -8.09
C THR A 22 19.23 25.33 -6.75
N GLU A 23 18.54 26.28 -6.13
CA GLU A 23 18.98 26.94 -4.89
C GLU A 23 18.66 26.13 -3.63
N LEU A 24 19.51 26.26 -2.62
CA LEU A 24 19.40 25.55 -1.35
C LEU A 24 19.27 26.54 -0.19
N VAL A 25 18.41 26.20 0.76
CA VAL A 25 18.27 26.91 2.05
C VAL A 25 18.65 25.93 3.15
N PHE A 26 19.59 26.33 4.01
CA PHE A 26 20.07 25.52 5.13
C PHE A 26 19.77 26.20 6.46
N ALA A 27 19.41 25.42 7.46
CA ALA A 27 19.29 25.84 8.85
C ALA A 27 20.03 24.82 9.73
N ARG A 28 20.78 25.29 10.73
CA ARG A 28 21.35 24.43 11.76
C ARG A 28 20.25 24.13 12.79
N LEU A 29 20.11 22.86 13.16
CA LEU A 29 19.13 22.37 14.14
C LEU A 29 19.84 21.47 15.15
N THR A 30 19.36 21.46 16.39
CA THR A 30 19.74 20.41 17.35
C THR A 30 19.13 19.06 16.95
N PRO A 31 19.62 17.93 17.50
CA PRO A 31 19.01 16.62 17.27
C PRO A 31 17.51 16.58 17.61
N GLU A 32 17.11 17.22 18.72
CA GLU A 32 15.73 17.25 19.19
C GLU A 32 14.84 18.09 18.27
N GLU A 33 15.33 19.23 17.80
CA GLU A 33 14.62 20.08 16.84
C GLU A 33 14.43 19.36 15.50
N LYS A 34 15.45 18.64 15.04
CA LYS A 34 15.37 17.83 13.83
C LYS A 34 14.36 16.70 13.98
N ALA A 35 14.33 16.00 15.11
CA ALA A 35 13.34 14.95 15.37
C ALA A 35 11.92 15.51 15.33
N ARG A 36 11.63 16.58 16.08
CA ARG A 36 10.33 17.27 16.06
C ARG A 36 9.93 17.73 14.66
N PHE A 37 10.90 18.17 13.86
CA PHE A 37 10.65 18.59 12.48
C PHE A 37 10.25 17.42 11.57
N VAL A 38 10.94 16.28 11.70
CA VAL A 38 10.63 15.06 10.96
C VAL A 38 9.25 14.53 11.35
N ASP A 39 8.93 14.48 12.65
CA ASP A 39 7.63 14.01 13.15
C ASP A 39 6.48 14.86 12.61
N ARG A 40 6.67 16.20 12.55
CA ARG A 40 5.66 17.11 11.98
C ARG A 40 5.51 16.93 10.47
N ALA A 41 6.60 16.67 9.75
CA ALA A 41 6.54 16.40 8.32
C ALA A 41 5.78 15.09 8.04
N ASP A 42 6.03 14.07 8.86
CA ASP A 42 5.39 12.76 8.76
C ASP A 42 3.91 12.81 9.13
N ALA A 43 3.54 13.53 10.19
CA ALA A 43 2.15 13.80 10.54
C ALA A 43 1.40 14.57 9.44
N ALA A 44 2.10 15.42 8.69
CA ALA A 44 1.54 16.13 7.54
C ALA A 44 1.48 15.27 6.26
N GLY A 45 2.02 14.05 6.26
CA GLY A 45 2.12 13.20 5.06
C GLY A 45 3.05 13.77 3.98
N LEU A 46 3.96 14.66 4.36
CA LEU A 46 4.84 15.38 3.46
C LEU A 46 6.28 14.87 3.59
N THR A 47 7.03 14.91 2.49
CA THR A 47 8.49 14.76 2.60
C THR A 47 9.07 15.94 3.40
N THR A 48 10.16 15.75 4.14
CA THR A 48 10.82 16.79 4.94
C THR A 48 11.08 18.08 4.15
N ALA A 49 11.50 17.97 2.88
CA ALA A 49 11.73 19.10 1.99
C ALA A 49 10.44 19.72 1.43
N ALA A 50 9.34 18.97 1.34
CA ALA A 50 8.03 19.52 1.01
C ALA A 50 7.39 20.20 2.20
N PHE A 51 7.53 19.65 3.41
CA PHE A 51 7.08 20.26 4.65
C PHE A 51 7.82 21.57 4.91
N LEU A 52 9.14 21.62 4.70
CA LEU A 52 9.92 22.86 4.81
C LEU A 52 9.38 23.95 3.87
N ARG A 53 9.10 23.61 2.60
CA ARG A 53 8.61 24.57 1.62
C ARG A 53 7.16 24.99 1.89
N ALA A 54 6.30 24.05 2.30
CA ALA A 54 4.95 24.34 2.74
C ALA A 54 4.95 25.32 3.93
N ALA A 55 5.85 25.13 4.89
CA ALA A 55 5.99 26.00 6.05
C ALA A 55 6.61 27.36 5.72
N ALA A 56 7.63 27.40 4.85
CA ALA A 56 8.40 28.62 4.58
C ALA A 56 7.79 29.52 3.49
N ILE A 57 7.26 28.93 2.41
CA ILE A 57 6.79 29.67 1.22
C ILE A 57 5.33 29.34 0.86
N LYS A 58 4.60 28.63 1.74
CA LYS A 58 3.20 28.21 1.54
C LYS A 58 2.96 27.38 0.28
N ASP A 59 4.00 26.75 -0.26
CA ASP A 59 3.93 25.84 -1.41
C ASP A 59 4.71 24.55 -1.14
N ALA A 60 3.99 23.43 -1.07
CA ALA A 60 4.59 22.10 -0.91
C ALA A 60 5.14 21.55 -2.26
N GLY A 61 4.64 22.07 -3.38
CA GLY A 61 4.98 21.69 -4.75
C GLY A 61 4.35 20.37 -5.24
N PRO A 62 4.48 20.04 -6.55
CA PRO A 62 3.76 18.94 -7.20
C PRO A 62 4.19 17.51 -6.76
N ARG A 63 5.26 17.38 -5.98
CA ARG A 63 5.74 16.09 -5.40
C ARG A 63 5.79 16.17 -3.88
N ALA A 64 4.83 16.89 -3.30
CA ALA A 64 4.77 17.20 -1.89
C ALA A 64 4.57 15.96 -1.02
N GLN A 65 3.63 15.11 -1.44
CA GLN A 65 3.21 13.95 -0.70
C GLN A 65 4.36 12.94 -0.62
N LYS A 66 4.65 12.49 0.61
CA LYS A 66 5.42 11.29 0.83
C LYS A 66 4.61 10.16 0.18
N LYS A 67 5.12 9.55 -0.90
CA LYS A 67 4.49 8.36 -1.49
C LYS A 67 4.23 7.39 -0.34
N LEU A 68 2.94 7.14 -0.09
CA LEU A 68 2.28 6.25 0.88
C LEU A 68 3.16 5.78 2.06
N PRO A 69 2.82 6.12 3.32
CA PRO A 69 3.68 5.83 4.45
C PRO A 69 3.93 4.33 4.61
N ALA A 70 5.21 3.97 4.63
CA ALA A 70 5.92 2.92 5.35
C ALA A 70 5.33 1.50 5.54
N ASP A 71 4.23 1.11 4.90
CA ASP A 71 3.81 -0.30 4.94
C ASP A 71 3.31 -0.82 3.59
N ALA A 72 4.10 -0.52 2.55
CA ALA A 72 3.94 -1.13 1.23
C ALA A 72 4.08 -2.66 1.27
N GLN A 73 4.68 -3.21 2.33
CA GLN A 73 4.78 -4.65 2.56
C GLN A 73 3.47 -5.20 3.12
N ALA A 74 2.95 -4.66 4.24
CA ALA A 74 1.63 -5.07 4.73
C ALA A 74 0.54 -4.87 3.66
N LEU A 75 0.58 -3.77 2.90
CA LEU A 75 -0.38 -3.54 1.82
C LEU A 75 -0.27 -4.58 0.70
N ARG A 76 0.95 -5.00 0.32
CA ARG A 76 1.14 -6.08 -0.67
C ARG A 76 0.69 -7.43 -0.15
N GLU A 77 0.94 -7.72 1.12
CA GLU A 77 0.49 -8.95 1.77
C GLU A 77 -1.05 -9.01 1.77
N VAL A 78 -1.72 -7.91 2.12
CA VAL A 78 -3.19 -7.78 2.04
C VAL A 78 -3.70 -8.05 0.62
N ILE A 79 -3.11 -7.40 -0.38
CA ILE A 79 -3.52 -7.56 -1.79
C ILE A 79 -3.31 -9.01 -2.25
N GLY A 80 -2.19 -9.64 -1.88
CA GLY A 80 -1.90 -11.03 -2.21
C GLY A 80 -2.88 -12.01 -1.58
N HIS A 81 -3.27 -11.80 -0.31
CA HIS A 81 -4.25 -12.62 0.37
C HIS A 81 -5.68 -12.42 -0.18
N LEU A 82 -6.05 -11.19 -0.57
CA LEU A 82 -7.33 -10.93 -1.22
C LEU A 82 -7.44 -11.66 -2.58
N GLY A 83 -6.34 -11.74 -3.33
CA GLY A 83 -6.26 -12.54 -4.55
C GLY A 83 -6.48 -14.04 -4.31
N LYS A 84 -5.92 -14.60 -3.23
CA LYS A 84 -6.15 -16.00 -2.82
C LYS A 84 -7.60 -16.26 -2.45
N ILE A 85 -8.24 -15.34 -1.72
CA ILE A 85 -9.67 -15.42 -1.35
C ILE A 85 -10.54 -15.43 -2.61
N GLY A 86 -10.29 -14.51 -3.56
CA GLY A 86 -11.03 -14.47 -4.82
C GLY A 86 -10.86 -15.75 -5.65
N SER A 87 -9.66 -16.33 -5.65
CA SER A 87 -9.39 -17.62 -6.31
C SER A 87 -10.19 -18.77 -5.67
N ASN A 88 -10.18 -18.88 -4.35
CA ASN A 88 -10.90 -19.94 -3.63
C ASN A 88 -12.42 -19.80 -3.81
N LEU A 89 -12.94 -18.57 -3.76
CA LEU A 89 -14.36 -18.31 -4.03
C LEU A 89 -14.74 -18.70 -5.47
N ASN A 90 -13.86 -18.44 -6.43
CA ASN A 90 -14.05 -18.85 -7.83
C ASN A 90 -14.04 -20.38 -7.98
N GLN A 91 -13.22 -21.10 -7.21
CA GLN A 91 -13.20 -22.56 -7.19
C GLN A 91 -14.49 -23.14 -6.59
N ILE A 92 -14.97 -22.59 -5.46
CA ILE A 92 -16.26 -22.95 -4.86
C ILE A 92 -17.41 -22.69 -5.84
N ALA A 93 -17.42 -21.53 -6.48
CA ALA A 93 -18.45 -21.17 -7.47
C ALA A 93 -18.45 -22.15 -8.65
N ARG A 94 -17.28 -22.51 -9.19
CA ARG A 94 -17.18 -23.52 -10.26
C ARG A 94 -17.66 -24.89 -9.81
N TYR A 95 -17.24 -25.36 -8.64
CA TYR A 95 -17.63 -26.67 -8.12
C TYR A 95 -19.15 -26.79 -7.93
N LEU A 96 -19.77 -25.77 -7.34
CA LEU A 96 -21.22 -25.70 -7.18
C LEU A 96 -21.94 -25.61 -8.54
N HIS A 97 -21.37 -24.88 -9.51
CA HIS A 97 -21.93 -24.78 -10.86
C HIS A 97 -21.87 -26.11 -11.63
N THR A 98 -20.89 -26.96 -11.34
CA THR A 98 -20.75 -28.30 -11.95
C THR A 98 -21.61 -29.38 -11.27
N GLY A 99 -22.54 -29.01 -10.39
CA GLY A 99 -23.43 -29.95 -9.69
C GLY A 99 -22.84 -30.54 -8.41
N GLY A 100 -21.72 -30.01 -7.91
CA GLY A 100 -21.14 -30.41 -6.63
C GLY A 100 -22.01 -29.97 -5.45
N THR A 101 -22.06 -30.78 -4.40
CA THR A 101 -22.82 -30.48 -3.19
C THR A 101 -22.00 -29.68 -2.19
N ALA A 102 -22.55 -28.57 -1.70
CA ALA A 102 -21.94 -27.69 -0.71
C ALA A 102 -21.49 -28.42 0.57
N ALA A 103 -22.12 -29.55 0.90
CA ALA A 103 -21.76 -30.37 2.06
C ALA A 103 -20.29 -30.85 2.07
N VAL A 104 -19.69 -31.03 0.89
CA VAL A 104 -18.29 -31.47 0.76
C VAL A 104 -17.30 -30.34 1.04
N LEU A 105 -17.72 -29.08 0.88
CA LEU A 105 -16.87 -27.89 1.00
C LEU A 105 -17.05 -27.14 2.33
N LEU A 106 -17.98 -27.58 3.19
CA LEU A 106 -18.35 -26.84 4.40
C LEU A 106 -17.18 -26.64 5.37
N ASP A 107 -16.32 -27.64 5.52
CA ASP A 107 -15.17 -27.58 6.41
C ASP A 107 -14.07 -26.68 5.82
N ASP A 108 -13.78 -26.79 4.52
CA ASP A 108 -12.86 -25.89 3.82
C ASP A 108 -13.31 -24.42 3.90
N ILE A 109 -14.61 -24.17 3.76
CA ILE A 109 -15.20 -22.83 3.88
C ILE A 109 -15.04 -22.29 5.31
N ARG A 110 -15.25 -23.13 6.33
CA ARG A 110 -15.08 -22.73 7.74
C ARG A 110 -13.63 -22.36 8.04
N ASP A 111 -12.67 -23.15 7.54
CA ASP A 111 -11.25 -22.89 7.73
C ASP A 111 -10.82 -21.59 7.04
N ILE A 112 -11.29 -21.36 5.81
CA ILE A 112 -11.04 -20.10 5.07
C ILE A 112 -11.62 -18.89 5.83
N LEU A 113 -12.82 -19.01 6.39
CA LEU A 113 -13.44 -17.94 7.18
C LEU A 113 -12.67 -17.67 8.48
N ALA A 114 -12.14 -18.70 9.13
CA ALA A 114 -11.32 -18.57 10.32
C ALA A 114 -9.97 -17.89 10.02
N ASP A 115 -9.30 -18.28 8.93
CA ASP A 115 -8.09 -17.60 8.45
C ASP A 115 -8.34 -16.14 8.09
N HIS A 116 -9.49 -15.85 7.49
CA HIS A 116 -9.88 -14.50 7.16
C HIS A 116 -10.08 -13.63 8.41
N ALA A 117 -10.73 -14.16 9.44
CA ALA A 117 -10.90 -13.47 10.72
C ALA A 117 -9.54 -13.14 11.37
N ARG A 118 -8.61 -14.11 11.40
CA ARG A 118 -7.25 -13.89 11.92
C ARG A 118 -6.48 -12.79 11.17
N LEU A 119 -6.58 -12.77 9.85
CA LEU A 119 -5.93 -11.74 9.03
C LEU A 119 -6.53 -10.36 9.26
N ARG A 120 -7.87 -10.29 9.30
CA ARG A 120 -8.60 -9.06 9.60
C ARG A 120 -8.10 -8.48 10.91
N ASP A 121 -8.00 -9.29 11.95
CA ASP A 121 -7.59 -8.82 13.28
C ASP A 121 -6.14 -8.30 13.28
N ARG A 122 -5.21 -8.97 12.58
CA ARG A 122 -3.83 -8.46 12.38
C ARG A 122 -3.78 -7.12 11.65
N LEU A 123 -4.69 -6.89 10.70
CA LEU A 123 -4.76 -5.61 9.99
C LEU A 123 -5.30 -4.49 10.85
N TYR A 124 -6.30 -4.78 11.66
CA TYR A 124 -6.81 -3.82 12.64
C TYR A 124 -5.74 -3.46 13.68
N GLU A 125 -4.96 -4.44 14.13
CA GLU A 125 -3.80 -4.22 15.02
C GLU A 125 -2.74 -3.34 14.35
N ALA A 126 -2.31 -3.67 13.13
CA ALA A 126 -1.31 -2.89 12.38
C ALA A 126 -1.78 -1.45 12.07
N LEU A 127 -3.09 -1.24 11.91
CA LEU A 127 -3.69 0.07 11.65
C LEU A 127 -4.09 0.83 12.93
N GLY A 128 -3.92 0.23 14.12
CA GLY A 128 -4.33 0.83 15.40
C GLY A 128 -5.84 1.07 15.50
N LYS A 129 -6.67 0.24 14.86
CA LYS A 129 -8.13 0.37 14.80
C LYS A 129 -8.80 -0.87 15.42
N THR A 130 -10.04 -0.75 15.87
CA THR A 130 -10.84 -1.90 16.32
C THR A 130 -11.63 -2.52 15.16
N PRO A 131 -11.75 -3.86 15.10
CA PRO A 131 -12.54 -4.54 14.08
C PRO A 131 -13.98 -4.05 14.05
N ASP A 132 -14.47 -3.73 12.85
CA ASP A 132 -15.89 -3.43 12.66
C ASP A 132 -16.67 -4.75 12.79
N GLN A 133 -17.52 -4.86 13.83
CA GLN A 133 -18.36 -6.03 14.06
C GLN A 133 -19.65 -5.95 13.24
N ALA A 134 -19.54 -5.55 11.97
CA ALA A 134 -20.67 -5.58 11.06
C ALA A 134 -21.16 -7.04 10.94
N PRO A 135 -22.42 -7.34 11.30
CA PRO A 135 -22.95 -8.69 11.16
C PRO A 135 -22.87 -9.14 9.70
N PRO A 136 -22.64 -10.45 9.44
CA PRO A 136 -22.54 -10.96 8.08
C PRO A 136 -23.76 -10.52 7.28
N ALA A 137 -23.52 -9.93 6.11
CA ALA A 137 -24.59 -9.46 5.24
C ALA A 137 -25.49 -10.67 4.92
N ASP A 138 -26.76 -10.57 5.30
CA ASP A 138 -27.76 -11.58 5.01
C ASP A 138 -27.89 -11.71 3.48
N PRO A 139 -27.49 -12.85 2.88
CA PRO A 139 -27.49 -13.03 1.43
C PRO A 139 -28.92 -13.02 0.85
N THR A 140 -29.95 -13.12 1.70
CA THR A 140 -31.36 -13.04 1.29
C THR A 140 -31.90 -11.61 1.24
N LYS A 141 -31.18 -10.63 1.80
CA LYS A 141 -31.60 -9.23 1.75
C LYS A 141 -31.25 -8.59 0.41
N PRO A 142 -32.23 -7.99 -0.30
CA PRO A 142 -31.96 -7.32 -1.56
C PRO A 142 -30.98 -6.17 -1.37
N LYS A 143 -29.99 -6.08 -2.24
CA LYS A 143 -28.98 -5.02 -2.24
C LYS A 143 -29.70 -3.66 -2.41
N PRO A 144 -29.42 -2.65 -1.57
CA PRO A 144 -30.11 -1.36 -1.66
C PRO A 144 -29.88 -0.73 -3.05
N PRO A 145 -30.87 -0.01 -3.59
CA PRO A 145 -30.76 0.61 -4.90
C PRO A 145 -29.57 1.57 -4.92
N LYS A 146 -28.74 1.48 -5.96
CA LYS A 146 -27.64 2.43 -6.19
C LYS A 146 -28.27 3.81 -6.41
N ARG A 147 -27.88 4.78 -5.58
CA ARG A 147 -28.16 6.20 -5.78
C ARG A 147 -27.42 6.74 -6.99
#